data_AF-A0A535A962-F1
#
_entry.id   AF-A0A535A962-F1
#
_cell.length_a   1.000
_cell.length_b   1.000
_cell.length_c   1.000
_cell.angle_alpha   90.00
_cell.angle_beta   90.00
_cell.angle_gamma   90.00
#
_symmetry.space_group_name_H-M   'P 1'
#
loop_
_entity.id
_entity.type
_entity.pdbx_description
1 polymer ?
#
loop_
_entity_poly.entity_id
_entity_poly.type
_entity_poly.pdbx_seq_one_letter_code
_entity_poly.pdbx_strand_id
1 'polypeptide(L)'
;MRTSWMWRAMWAGLAAGTLMLAGGGAVGTELGALAAGYGSLIIVAALYLAAGLAIRQRIWRSWRTFRVAEQPSSKSVMGHRVF
;
A
#
# COMPACT_ATOMS: atom_id res chain seq x y z
N MET A 1 9.90 -4.52 9.54
CA MET A 1 8.97 -3.71 10.36
C MET A 1 8.68 -2.30 9.82
N ARG A 2 9.31 -1.79 8.73
CA ARG A 2 9.06 -0.43 8.20
C ARG A 2 7.71 -0.24 7.45
N THR A 3 7.11 -1.31 6.94
CA THR A 3 5.87 -1.23 6.13
C THR A 3 4.64 -0.79 6.93
N SER A 4 4.60 -1.05 8.24
CA SER A 4 3.47 -0.68 9.10
C SER A 4 3.35 0.84 9.27
N TRP A 5 4.47 1.57 9.29
CA TRP A 5 4.49 3.02 9.47
C TRP A 5 3.93 3.77 8.25
N MET A 6 4.30 3.34 7.04
CA MET A 6 3.78 3.95 5.80
C MET A 6 2.27 3.67 5.62
N TRP A 7 1.80 2.50 6.06
CA TRP A 7 0.37 2.18 6.06
C TRP A 7 -0.41 3.05 7.04
N ARG A 8 0.13 3.29 8.23
CA ARG A 8 -0.47 4.21 9.21
C ARG A 8 -0.51 5.65 8.69
N ALA A 9 0.54 6.11 8.00
CA ALA A 9 0.57 7.44 7.39
C ALA A 9 -0.48 7.59 6.28
N MET A 10 -0.70 6.55 5.46
CA MET A 10 -1.78 6.52 4.47
C MET A 10 -3.15 6.69 5.14
N TRP A 11 -3.45 5.89 6.17
CA TRP A 11 -4.73 5.98 6.88
C TRP A 11 -4.92 7.32 7.60
N ALA A 12 -3.85 7.87 8.19
CA ALA A 12 -3.88 9.18 8.82
C ALA A 12 -4.15 10.30 7.81
N GLY A 13 -3.50 10.25 6.63
CA GLY A 13 -3.76 11.18 5.53
C GLY A 13 -5.18 11.09 5.01
N LEU A 14 -5.70 9.87 4.81
CA LEU A 14 -7.09 9.65 4.40
C LEU A 14 -8.09 10.20 5.42
N ALA A 15 -7.90 9.90 6.71
CA ALA A 15 -8.77 10.39 7.78
C ALA A 15 -8.74 11.92 7.88
N ALA A 16 -7.55 12.53 7.81
CA ALA A 16 -7.40 13.99 7.85
C ALA A 16 -8.04 14.66 6.62
N GLY A 17 -7.82 14.11 5.42
CA GLY A 17 -8.42 14.62 4.18
C GLY A 17 -9.95 14.53 4.19
N THR A 18 -10.51 13.42 4.66
CA THR A 18 -11.97 13.26 4.82
C THR A 18 -12.54 14.21 5.87
N LEU A 19 -11.86 14.40 7.00
CA LEU A 19 -12.26 15.37 8.04
C LEU A 19 -12.27 16.81 7.51
N MET A 20 -11.24 17.19 6.75
CA MET A 20 -11.19 18.51 6.12
C MET A 20 -12.28 18.69 5.06
N LEU A 21 -12.61 17.65 4.29
CA LEU A 21 -13.66 17.71 3.29
C LEU A 21 -15.06 17.84 3.93
N ALA A 22 -15.34 17.01 4.94
CA ALA A 22 -16.60 17.02 5.66
C ALA A 22 -16.79 18.28 6.52
N GLY A 23 -15.73 18.71 7.22
CA GLY A 23 -15.73 19.93 8.02
C GLY A 23 -15.76 21.19 7.16
N GLY A 24 -14.99 21.23 6.07
CA GLY A 24 -14.96 22.36 5.15
C GLY A 24 -16.30 22.58 4.43
N GLY A 25 -16.98 21.52 4.03
CA GLY A 25 -18.33 21.59 3.45
C GLY A 25 -19.39 22.09 4.43
N ALA A 26 -19.23 21.84 5.73
CA ALA A 26 -20.20 22.23 6.75
C ALA A 26 -20.13 23.71 7.14
N VAL A 27 -18.98 24.37 6.98
CA VAL A 27 -18.77 25.75 7.46
C VAL A 27 -19.28 26.79 6.45
N GLY A 28 -19.47 26.44 5.17
CA GLY A 28 -20.12 27.31 4.17
C GLY A 28 -19.41 28.63 3.84
N THR A 29 -18.19 28.83 4.35
CA THR A 29 -17.35 30.02 4.10
C THR A 29 -16.27 29.72 3.08
N GLU A 30 -15.60 30.76 2.57
CA GLU A 30 -14.45 30.64 1.66
C GLU A 30 -13.31 29.79 2.26
N LEU A 31 -13.12 29.85 3.59
CA LEU A 31 -12.20 28.99 4.33
C LEU A 31 -12.62 27.51 4.29
N GLY A 32 -13.92 27.23 4.32
CA GLY A 32 -14.46 25.89 4.16
C GLY A 32 -14.23 25.30 2.78
N ALA A 33 -14.39 26.11 1.72
CA ALA A 33 -14.10 25.71 0.35
C ALA A 33 -12.61 25.43 0.13
N LEU A 34 -11.72 26.26 0.71
CA LEU A 34 -10.28 26.01 0.70
C LEU A 34 -9.92 24.72 1.44
N ALA A 35 -10.46 24.52 2.65
CA ALA A 35 -10.22 23.30 3.43
C ALA A 35 -10.69 22.04 2.69
N ALA A 36 -11.85 22.08 2.02
CA ALA A 36 -12.31 20.98 1.18
C ALA A 36 -11.41 20.75 -0.04
N GLY A 37 -10.93 21.82 -0.69
CA GLY A 37 -9.95 21.74 -1.78
C GLY A 37 -8.65 21.05 -1.34
N TYR A 38 -8.04 21.49 -0.24
CA TYR A 38 -6.84 20.85 0.31
C TYR A 38 -7.10 19.42 0.80
N GLY A 39 -8.26 19.15 1.41
CA GLY A 39 -8.68 17.80 1.80
C GLY A 39 -8.72 16.84 0.62
N SER A 40 -9.21 17.29 -0.54
CA SER A 40 -9.25 16.49 -1.77
C SER A 40 -7.84 16.14 -2.28
N LEU A 41 -6.90 17.08 -2.23
CA LEU A 41 -5.49 16.84 -2.62
C LEU A 41 -4.82 15.83 -1.69
N ILE A 42 -5.09 15.92 -0.38
CA ILE A 42 -4.57 14.97 0.61
C ILE A 42 -5.13 13.56 0.34
N ILE A 43 -6.42 13.43 0.00
CA ILE A 43 -7.03 12.14 -0.36
C ILE A 43 -6.38 11.57 -1.62
N VAL A 44 -6.20 12.38 -2.67
CA VAL A 44 -5.56 11.93 -3.92
C VAL A 44 -4.12 11.50 -3.68
N ALA A 45 -3.35 12.25 -2.87
CA ALA A 45 -1.99 11.87 -2.51
C ALA A 45 -1.95 10.55 -1.71
N ALA A 46 -2.90 10.34 -0.79
CA ALA A 46 -3.02 9.10 -0.04
C ALA A 46 -3.35 7.90 -0.95
N LEU A 47 -4.25 8.08 -1.93
CA LEU A 47 -4.58 7.06 -2.93
C LEU A 47 -3.37 6.75 -3.82
N TYR A 48 -2.62 7.77 -4.24
CA TYR A 48 -1.40 7.57 -5.02
C TYR A 48 -0.35 6.77 -4.24
N LEU A 49 -0.17 7.10 -2.95
CA LEU A 49 0.71 6.36 -2.05
C LEU A 49 0.25 4.89 -1.88
N ALA A 50 -1.06 4.68 -1.75
CA ALA A 50 -1.68 3.36 -1.65
C ALA A 50 -1.43 2.51 -2.89
N ALA A 51 -1.62 3.09 -4.07
CA ALA A 51 -1.37 2.44 -5.36
C ALA A 51 0.10 2.03 -5.49
N GLY A 52 1.04 2.93 -5.15
CA GLY A 52 2.48 2.63 -5.13
C GLY A 52 2.84 1.50 -4.16
N LEU A 53 2.24 1.47 -2.97
CA LEU A 53 2.43 0.40 -1.99
C LEU A 53 1.83 -0.93 -2.46
N ALA A 54 0.65 -0.91 -3.08
CA ALA A 54 0.00 -2.10 -3.61
C ALA A 54 0.81 -2.73 -4.75
N ILE A 55 1.31 -1.91 -5.68
CA ILE A 55 2.21 -2.37 -6.76
C ILE A 55 3.49 -2.95 -6.17
N ARG A 56 4.12 -2.25 -5.22
CA ARG A 56 5.34 -2.75 -4.55
C ARG A 56 5.11 -4.08 -3.84
N GLN A 57 3.97 -4.24 -3.16
CA GLN A 57 3.62 -5.51 -2.52
C GLN A 57 3.36 -6.62 -3.55
N ARG A 58 2.67 -6.31 -4.66
CA ARG A 58 2.38 -7.28 -5.73
C ARG A 58 3.66 -7.78 -6.39
N ILE A 59 4.59 -6.86 -6.69
CA ILE A 59 5.91 -7.19 -7.23
C ILE A 59 6.69 -8.03 -6.22
N TRP A 60 6.77 -7.60 -4.95
CA TRP A 60 7.52 -8.36 -3.94
C TRP A 60 6.96 -9.77 -3.71
N ARG A 61 5.63 -9.95 -3.76
CA ARG A 61 5.01 -11.28 -3.69
C ARG A 61 5.41 -12.12 -4.89
N SER A 62 5.31 -11.58 -6.11
CA SER A 62 5.71 -12.27 -7.34
C SER A 62 7.16 -12.78 -7.28
N TRP A 63 8.10 -11.93 -6.86
CA TRP A 63 9.52 -12.29 -6.70
C TRP A 63 9.77 -13.37 -5.63
N ARG A 64 8.95 -13.40 -4.57
CA ARG A 64 9.03 -14.46 -3.55
C ARG A 64 8.56 -15.80 -4.11
N THR A 65 7.51 -15.81 -4.92
CA THR A 65 7.01 -17.03 -5.57
C THR A 65 8.05 -17.61 -6.54
N PHE A 66 8.72 -16.76 -7.31
CA PHE A 66 9.81 -17.20 -8.21
C PHE A 66 10.99 -17.81 -7.45
N ARG A 67 11.43 -17.23 -6.33
CA ARG A 67 12.54 -17.79 -5.54
C ARG A 67 12.23 -19.13 -4.86
N VAL A 68 10.96 -19.44 -4.58
CA VAL A 68 10.56 -20.73 -3.99
C VAL A 68 10.51 -21.82 -5.06
N ALA A 69 10.19 -21.47 -6.30
CA ALA A 69 10.17 -22.40 -7.43
C ALA A 69 11.57 -22.87 -7.85
N GLU A 70 12.62 -22.10 -7.55
CA GLU A 70 14.01 -22.43 -7.85
C GLU A 70 14.69 -23.32 -6.81
N GLN A 71 14.03 -23.73 -5.73
CA GLN A 71 14.64 -24.71 -4.81
C GLN A 71 14.60 -26.08 -5.52
N PRO A 72 15.73 -26.58 -6.07
CA PRO A 72 15.73 -27.85 -6.75
C PRO A 72 15.42 -28.87 -5.68
N SER A 73 14.34 -29.62 -5.87
CA SER A 73 14.00 -30.77 -5.05
C SER A 73 15.18 -31.75 -5.13
N SER A 74 16.12 -31.62 -4.20
CA SER A 74 17.24 -32.53 -3.95
C SER A 74 16.71 -33.83 -3.33
N LYS A 75 15.70 -34.43 -3.96
CA LYS A 75 15.04 -35.66 -3.51
C LYS A 75 14.95 -36.74 -4.58
N SER A 76 15.52 -36.57 -5.78
CA SER A 76 15.42 -37.59 -6.83
C SER A 76 16.74 -37.96 -7.53
N VAL A 77 17.89 -37.76 -6.88
CA VAL A 77 19.18 -38.33 -7.35
C VAL A 77 19.63 -39.52 -6.48
N MET A 78 18.91 -39.81 -5.39
CA MET A 78 19.26 -40.85 -4.42
C MET A 78 18.40 -42.12 -4.56
N GLY A 79 18.08 -42.49 -5.81
CA GLY A 79 17.36 -43.73 -6.14
C GLY A 79 18.14 -44.67 -7.06
N HIS A 80 19.38 -44.31 -7.42
CA HIS A 80 20.14 -45.04 -8.44
C HIS A 80 21.46 -45.61 -7.88
N ARG A 81 21.41 -46.35 -6.76
CA ARG A 81 22.49 -47.27 -6.34
C ARG A 81 21.99 -48.32 -5.34
N VAL A 82 21.50 -49.44 -5.83
CA VAL A 82 21.65 -50.83 -5.31
C VAL A 82 20.94 -51.72 -6.34
N PHE A 83 21.66 -52.43 -7.22
CA PHE A 83 22.20 -53.78 -7.00
C PHE A 83 21.19 -54.72 -6.35
#